data_AF-A0A138ZWW8-F1
#
_entry.id   AF-A0A138ZWW8-F1
#
_cell.length_a   1.000
_cell.length_b   1.000
_cell.length_c   1.000
_cell.angle_alpha   90.00
_cell.angle_beta   90.00
_cell.angle_gamma   90.00
#
_symmetry.space_group_name_H-M   'P 1'
#
loop_
_entity.id
_entity.type
_entity.pdbx_description
1 polymer ?
#
loop_
_entity_poly.entity_id
_entity_poly.type
_entity_poly.pdbx_seq_one_letter_code
_entity_poly.pdbx_strand_id
1 'polypeptide(L)' 'SRAYLNFTSLDALAHFASEFNGHSFIDSKGNHFRAIVEFSPFQRVPPSASSAKKPRRQDPRQNTIDRDADYLAFLEHL' A
#
# COMPACT_ATOMS: atom_id res chain seq x y z
N SER A 1 -6.08 -4.13 -9.31
CA SER A 1 -5.35 -3.01 -8.70
C SER A 1 -3.91 -3.44 -8.43
N ARG A 2 -2.94 -2.52 -8.33
CA ARG A 2 -1.54 -2.79 -7.96
C ARG A 2 -1.02 -1.62 -7.12
N ALA A 3 -0.23 -1.93 -6.10
CA ALA A 3 0.49 -0.95 -5.30
C ALA A 3 1.98 -1.32 -5.23
N TYR A 4 2.84 -0.32 -5.04
CA TYR A 4 4.26 -0.51 -4.79
C TYR A 4 4.56 0.00 -3.40
N LEU A 5 5.21 -0.83 -2.59
CA LEU A 5 5.57 -0.51 -1.22
C LEU A 5 7.09 -0.51 -1.10
N ASN A 6 7.63 0.52 -0.45
CA ASN A 6 9.04 0.56 -0.09
C ASN A 6 9.16 0.34 1.42
N PHE A 7 9.80 -0.75 1.82
CA PHE A 7 10.04 -1.07 3.22
C PHE A 7 11.38 -0.50 3.68
N THR A 8 11.43 -0.02 4.92
CA THR A 8 12.66 0.46 5.56
C THR A 8 13.36 -0.63 6.37
N SER A 9 12.68 -1.75 6.63
CA SER A 9 13.19 -2.92 7.36
C SER A 9 12.89 -4.20 6.60
N LEU A 10 13.86 -5.13 6.59
CA LEU A 10 13.69 -6.46 6.00
C LEU A 10 12.69 -7.30 6.78
N ASP A 11 12.64 -7.17 8.11
CA ASP A 11 11.70 -7.94 8.93
C ASP A 11 10.25 -7.53 8.61
N ALA A 12 10.01 -6.22 8.46
CA ALA A 12 8.70 -5.70 8.06
C ALA A 12 8.28 -6.19 6.67
N LEU A 13 9.23 -6.25 5.72
CA LEU A 13 9.00 -6.84 4.40
C LEU A 13 8.61 -8.32 4.50
N ALA A 14 9.36 -9.11 5.27
CA ALA A 14 9.14 -10.55 5.42
C ALA A 14 7.79 -10.86 6.06
N HIS A 15 7.45 -10.15 7.15
CA HIS A 15 6.14 -10.26 7.80
C HIS A 15 5.01 -9.94 6.83
N PHE A 16 5.07 -8.78 6.16
CA PHE A 16 4.05 -8.37 5.20
C PHE A 16 3.89 -9.39 4.07
N ALA A 17 4.99 -9.87 3.49
CA ALA A 17 4.95 -10.85 2.41
C ALA A 17 4.31 -12.17 2.87
N SER A 18 4.63 -12.64 4.08
CA SER A 18 4.05 -13.88 4.61
C SER A 18 2.54 -13.80 4.85
N GLU A 19 2.04 -12.64 5.30
CA GLU A 19 0.63 -12.46 5.65
C GLU A 19 -0.24 -12.16 4.43
N PHE A 20 0.27 -11.34 3.50
CA PHE A 20 -0.54 -10.81 2.40
C PHE A 20 -0.37 -11.57 1.09
N ASN A 21 0.72 -12.34 0.91
CA ASN A 21 0.86 -13.12 -0.31
C ASN A 21 -0.18 -14.24 -0.35
N GLY A 22 -1.04 -14.19 -1.37
CA GLY A 22 -2.15 -15.12 -1.51
C GLY A 22 -3.39 -14.77 -0.71
N HIS A 23 -3.45 -13.61 -0.03
CA HIS A 23 -4.65 -13.13 0.64
C HIS A 23 -5.81 -12.91 -0.34
N SER A 24 -7.03 -13.29 0.03
CA SER A 24 -8.22 -13.13 -0.80
C SER A 24 -8.99 -11.87 -0.41
N PHE A 25 -8.98 -10.88 -1.28
CA PHE A 25 -9.82 -9.69 -1.17
C PHE A 25 -11.18 -9.95 -1.81
N ILE A 26 -12.25 -9.45 -1.20
CA ILE A 26 -13.61 -9.56 -1.71
C ILE A 26 -14.11 -8.14 -2.00
N ASP A 27 -14.63 -7.90 -3.20
CA ASP A 27 -15.24 -6.62 -3.52
C ASP A 27 -16.71 -6.54 -3.06
N SER A 28 -17.32 -5.36 -3.19
CA SER A 28 -18.73 -5.14 -2.82
C SER A 28 -19.74 -5.96 -3.64
N LYS A 29 -19.30 -6.63 -4.71
CA LYS A 29 -20.12 -7.52 -5.55
C LYS A 29 -19.89 -9.00 -5.23
N GLY A 30 -19.04 -9.31 -4.25
CA GLY A 30 -18.70 -10.68 -3.86
C GLY A 30 -17.64 -11.35 -4.74
N ASN A 31 -16.95 -10.60 -5.60
CA ASN A 31 -15.87 -11.18 -6.41
C ASN A 31 -14.62 -11.38 -5.54
N HIS A 32 -13.99 -12.56 -5.68
CA HIS A 32 -12.76 -12.90 -4.96
C HIS A 32 -11.53 -12.59 -5.81
N PHE A 33 -10.59 -11.86 -5.24
CA PHE A 33 -9.30 -11.53 -5.86
C PHE A 33 -8.16 -11.95 -4.95
N ARG A 34 -7.29 -12.82 -5.46
CA ARG A 34 -6.10 -13.25 -4.73
C ARG A 34 -4.94 -12.30 -4.98
N ALA A 35 -4.39 -11.71 -3.92
CA ALA A 35 -3.20 -10.88 -4.03
C ALA A 35 -1.94 -11.71 -4.23
N ILE A 36 -0.99 -11.12 -4.96
CA ILE A 36 0.35 -11.65 -5.15
C ILE A 36 1.31 -10.57 -4.67
N VAL A 37 2.23 -10.96 -3.80
CA VAL A 37 3.31 -10.09 -3.34
C VAL A 37 4.60 -10.56 -4.01
N GLU A 38 5.19 -9.68 -4.80
CA GLU A 38 6.42 -9.94 -5.54
C GLU A 38 7.35 -8.73 -5.48
N PHE A 39 8.63 -8.96 -5.77
CA PHE A 39 9.56 -7.85 -5.95
C PHE A 39 9.18 -7.02 -7.17
N SER A 40 9.18 -5.70 -7.01
CA SER A 40 8.97 -4.79 -8.14
C SER A 40 9.95 -5.10 -9.28
N PRO A 41 9.49 -5.12 -10.55
CA PRO A 41 10.39 -5.27 -11.70
C PRO A 41 11.41 -4.13 -11.80
N PHE A 42 11.12 -2.99 -11.16
CA PHE A 42 12.02 -1.86 -11.03
C PHE A 42 12.19 -1.47 -9.56
N GLN A 43 13.39 -1.66 -9.02
CA GLN A 43 13.69 -1.49 -7.60
C GLN A 43 14.08 -0.07 -7.20
N ARG A 44 14.24 0.86 -8.15
CA ARG A 44 14.63 2.24 -7.82
C ARG A 44 13.44 2.96 -7.21
N VAL A 45 13.62 3.38 -5.96
CA VAL A 45 12.64 4.18 -5.22
C VAL A 45 12.77 5.64 -5.64
N PRO A 46 11.67 6.33 -5.96
CA PRO A 46 11.70 7.77 -6.17
C PRO A 46 12.27 8.48 -4.91
N PRO A 47 13.29 9.38 -5.02
CA PRO A 47 13.86 10.07 -3.86
C PRO A 47 12.81 10.71 -2.96
N SER A 48 12.96 10.58 -1.65
CA SER A 48 12.04 11.18 -0.67
C SER A 48 11.95 12.70 -0.86
N ALA A 49 10.87 13.31 -0.37
CA ALA A 49 10.73 14.77 -0.37
C ALA A 49 11.92 15.47 0.31
N SER A 50 12.54 14.82 1.31
CA SER A 50 13.73 15.32 2.01
C SER A 50 15.05 15.19 1.25
N SER A 51 15.13 14.33 0.22
CA SER A 51 16.37 14.06 -0.54
C SER A 51 16.30 14.53 -2.00
N ALA A 52 15.16 15.05 -2.45
CA ALA A 52 14.98 15.53 -3.81
C ALA A 52 15.56 16.95 -4.00
N LYS A 53 16.40 17.13 -5.03
CA LYS A 53 16.95 18.44 -5.44
C LYS A 53 15.88 19.48 -5.86
N LYS A 54 14.66 19.02 -6.16
CA LYS A 54 13.51 19.87 -6.46
C LYS A 54 12.32 19.43 -5.59
N PRO A 55 11.52 20.38 -5.07
CA PRO A 55 10.33 20.06 -4.31
C PRO A 55 9.40 19.22 -5.18
N ARG A 56 9.02 18.04 -4.67
CA ARG A 56 8.02 17.21 -5.32
C ARG A 56 6.65 17.82 -5.09
N ARG A 57 5.82 17.81 -6.13
CA ARG A 57 4.40 18.08 -5.98
C ARG A 57 3.85 17.04 -5.02
N GLN A 58 3.33 17.49 -3.87
CA GLN A 58 2.68 16.61 -2.93
C GLN A 58 1.47 15.97 -3.61
N ASP A 59 1.27 14.68 -3.38
CA ASP A 59 0.09 14.00 -3.89
C ASP A 59 -1.14 14.57 -3.14
N PRO A 60 -2.18 15.05 -3.83
CA PRO A 60 -3.38 15.57 -3.18
C PRO A 60 -4.10 14.53 -2.30
N ARG A 61 -3.80 13.23 -2.47
CA ARG A 61 -4.33 12.12 -1.68
C ARG A 61 -3.39 11.67 -0.56
N GLN A 62 -2.26 12.36 -0.35
CA GLN A 62 -1.37 12.03 0.75
C GLN A 62 -2.03 12.36 2.10
N ASN A 63 -1.92 11.45 3.08
CA ASN A 63 -2.47 11.61 4.43
C ASN A 63 -3.99 11.82 4.46
N THR A 64 -4.75 11.18 3.57
CA THR A 64 -6.22 11.30 3.53
C THR A 64 -6.96 10.04 3.96
N ILE A 65 -6.27 9.02 4.48
CA ILE A 65 -6.90 7.73 4.85
C ILE A 65 -7.97 7.91 5.95
N ASP A 66 -7.75 8.82 6.90
CA ASP A 66 -8.70 9.11 7.99
C ASP A 66 -10.02 9.73 7.51
N ARG A 67 -10.10 10.11 6.23
CA ARG A 67 -11.30 10.65 5.58
C ARG A 67 -11.90 9.69 4.56
N ASP A 68 -11.28 8.53 4.38
CA ASP A 68 -11.74 7.51 3.44
C ASP A 68 -12.97 6.79 4.02
N ALA A 69 -14.04 6.74 3.24
CA ALA A 69 -15.32 6.20 3.70
C ALA A 69 -15.23 4.70 4.02
N ASP A 70 -14.44 3.93 3.26
CA ASP A 70 -14.28 2.50 3.48
C ASP A 70 -13.45 2.24 4.75
N TYR A 71 -12.40 3.04 4.98
CA TYR A 71 -11.62 2.97 6.22
C TYR A 71 -12.44 3.33 7.46
N LEU A 72 -13.25 4.38 7.39
CA LEU A 72 -14.14 4.77 8.49
C LEU A 72 -15.18 3.70 8.80
N ALA A 73 -15.82 3.13 7.76
CA ALA A 73 -16.78 2.04 7.94
C ALA A 73 -16.12 0.80 8.56
N PHE A 74 -14.89 0.48 8.17
CA PHE A 74 -14.12 -0.60 8.78
C PHE A 74 -13.88 -0.37 10.28
N LEU A 75 -13.51 0.85 10.70
CA LEU A 75 -13.28 1.17 12.11
C LEU A 75 -14.55 1.07 12.97
N GLU A 76 -15.73 1.34 12.40
CA GLU A 76 -17.01 1.16 13.09
C GLU A 76 -17.35 -0.32 13.36
N HIS A 77 -16.75 -1.24 12.61
CA HIS A 77 -16.99 -2.69 12.71
C HIS A 77 -15.81 -3.44 13.35
N LEU A 78 -14.85 -2.71 13.94
CA LEU A 78 -13.68 -3.26 14.64
C LEU A 78 -14.00 -3.58 16.11
#